data_AF-A0A382B3L4-F1
#
_entry.id   AF-A0A382B3L4-F1
#
_cell.length_a   1.000
_cell.length_b   1.000
_cell.length_c   1.000
_cell.angle_alpha   90.00
_cell.angle_beta   90.00
_cell.angle_gamma   90.00
#
_symmetry.space_group_name_H-M   'P 1'
#
loop_
_entity.id
_entity.type
_entity.pdbx_description
1 polymer ?
#
loop_
_entity_poly.entity_id
_entity_poly.type
_entity_poly.pdbx_seq_one_letter_code
_entity_poly.pdbx_strand_id
1 'polypeptide(L)' 'MTSVTTFYHVERAYQRIKPLIHKTPVLTSQSVNSVIEGEVVFKCENFQKTGSFKMRGASNAVLSL' A
#
# COMPACT_ATOMS: atom_id res chain seq x y z
N MET A 1 3.22 22.00 17.02
CA MET A 1 2.29 20.87 17.23
C MET A 1 2.42 19.92 16.05
N THR A 2 3.02 18.75 16.22
CA THR A 2 2.98 17.72 15.17
C THR A 2 1.59 17.11 15.17
N SER A 3 0.75 17.47 14.20
CA SER A 3 -0.58 16.86 14.05
C SER A 3 -0.41 15.36 13.80
N VAL A 4 -1.01 14.53 14.66
CA VAL A 4 -1.00 13.08 14.48
C VAL A 4 -1.73 12.73 13.18
N THR A 5 -1.12 11.88 12.36
CA THR A 5 -1.75 11.36 11.15
C THR A 5 -2.87 10.40 11.54
N THR A 6 -4.08 10.66 11.04
CA THR A 6 -5.28 9.83 11.27
C THR A 6 -5.70 9.10 10.00
N PHE A 7 -6.65 8.16 10.11
CA PHE A 7 -7.22 7.44 8.97
C PHE A 7 -7.75 8.37 7.87
N TYR A 8 -8.36 9.50 8.25
CA TYR A 8 -8.83 10.53 7.31
C TYR A 8 -7.72 11.00 6.36
N HIS A 9 -6.49 11.17 6.85
CA HIS A 9 -5.35 11.58 6.04
C HIS A 9 -4.97 10.51 5.01
N VAL A 10 -5.11 9.24 5.36
CA VAL A 10 -4.85 8.10 4.47
C VAL A 10 -5.91 8.02 3.37
N GLU A 11 -7.19 8.20 3.69
CA GLU A 11 -8.26 8.23 2.69
C GLU A 11 -8.09 9.38 1.69
N ARG A 12 -7.76 10.58 2.20
CA ARG A 12 -7.47 11.75 1.35
C ARG A 12 -6.25 11.50 0.46
N ALA A 13 -5.19 10.91 1.00
CA ALA A 13 -4.03 10.51 0.22
C ALA A 13 -4.39 9.51 -0.88
N TYR A 14 -5.21 8.50 -0.57
CA TYR A 14 -5.66 7.52 -1.56
C TYR A 14 -6.43 8.17 -2.71
N GLN A 15 -7.40 9.06 -2.42
CA GLN A 15 -8.15 9.75 -3.48
C GLN A 15 -7.23 10.57 -4.39
N ARG A 16 -6.23 11.25 -3.81
CA ARG A 16 -5.25 12.06 -4.54
C ARG A 16 -4.38 11.22 -5.48
N ILE A 17 -3.86 10.09 -5.00
CA ILE A 17 -2.87 9.29 -5.74
C ILE A 17 -3.48 8.18 -6.59
N LYS A 18 -4.78 7.86 -6.44
CA LYS A 18 -5.49 6.76 -7.13
C LYS A 18 -5.16 6.62 -8.63
N PRO A 19 -5.11 7.68 -9.46
CA PRO A 19 -4.77 7.52 -10.88
C PRO A 19 -3.29 7.19 -11.14
N LEU A 20 -2.41 7.38 -10.16
CA LEU A 20 -0.96 7.21 -10.29
C LEU A 20 -0.44 5.88 -9.76
N ILE A 21 -1.23 5.12 -9.00
CA ILE A 21 -0.80 3.89 -8.34
C ILE A 21 -1.50 2.65 -8.90
N HIS A 22 -0.86 1.49 -8.83
CA HIS A 22 -1.51 0.21 -9.08
C HIS A 22 -2.30 -0.25 -7.85
N LYS A 23 -3.48 -0.84 -8.10
CA LYS A 23 -4.13 -1.73 -7.12
C LYS A 23 -3.41 -3.08 -7.17
N THR A 24 -2.33 -3.18 -6.43
CA THR A 24 -1.49 -4.38 -6.34
C THR A 24 -2.30 -5.60 -5.88
N PRO A 25 -1.99 -6.81 -6.36
CA PRO A 25 -2.75 -8.00 -6.00
C PRO A 25 -2.54 -8.37 -4.53
N VAL A 26 -3.44 -9.21 -4.04
CA VAL A 26 -3.26 -9.98 -2.81
C VAL A 26 -3.08 -11.43 -3.24
N LEU A 27 -1.96 -12.03 -2.85
CA LEU A 27 -1.65 -13.43 -3.13
C LEU A 27 -1.69 -14.24 -1.85
N THR A 28 -1.83 -15.54 -1.98
CA THR A 28 -1.73 -16.51 -0.88
C THR A 28 -0.81 -17.66 -1.32
N SER A 29 -0.35 -18.46 -0.36
CA SER A 29 0.44 -19.66 -0.66
C SER A 29 0.03 -20.78 0.27
N GLN A 30 -0.40 -21.91 -0.31
CA GLN A 30 -0.77 -23.09 0.46
C GLN A 30 0.41 -23.61 1.29
N SER A 31 1.61 -23.66 0.70
CA SER A 31 2.81 -24.09 1.43
C SER A 31 3.12 -23.19 2.62
N VAL A 32 2.99 -21.87 2.48
CA VAL A 32 3.23 -20.95 3.60
C VAL A 32 2.15 -21.10 4.66
N ASN A 33 0.89 -21.21 4.25
CA ASN A 33 -0.23 -21.42 5.17
C ASN A 33 -0.05 -22.72 5.98
N SER A 34 0.45 -23.78 5.37
CA SER A 34 0.76 -25.04 6.06
C SER A 34 1.88 -24.89 7.09
N VAL A 35 2.92 -24.10 6.81
CA VAL A 35 4.03 -23.87 7.75
C VAL A 35 3.61 -22.99 8.94
N ILE A 36 2.75 -22.01 8.69
CA ILE A 36 2.27 -21.07 9.72
C ILE A 36 1.05 -21.61 10.48
N GLU A 37 0.47 -22.73 10.02
CA GLU A 37 -0.79 -23.28 10.53
C GLU A 37 -1.91 -22.21 10.55
N GLY A 38 -1.98 -21.40 9.49
CA GLY A 38 -2.90 -20.26 9.41
C GLY A 38 -3.05 -19.69 8.00
N GLU A 39 -3.87 -18.65 7.88
CA GLU A 39 -4.08 -17.96 6.60
C GLU A 39 -3.16 -16.74 6.47
N VAL A 40 -2.21 -16.80 5.53
CA VAL A 40 -1.30 -15.70 5.23
C VAL A 40 -1.65 -15.09 3.87
N VAL A 41 -1.85 -13.77 3.88
CA VAL A 41 -2.08 -12.97 2.68
C VAL A 41 -0.88 -12.05 2.42
N PHE A 42 -0.47 -11.98 1.16
CA PHE A 42 0.64 -11.15 0.70
C PHE A 42 0.10 -9.95 -0.06
N LYS A 43 0.25 -8.74 0.49
CA LYS A 43 -0.01 -7.51 -0.23
C LYS A 43 1.22 -7.13 -1.07
N CYS A 44 1.20 -7.46 -2.35
CA CYS A 44 2.38 -7.47 -3.22
C CYS A 44 2.79 -6.07 -3.74
N GLU A 45 3.33 -5.22 -2.87
CA GLU A 45 3.83 -3.89 -3.26
C GLU A 45 5.09 -3.91 -4.13
N ASN A 46 5.74 -5.06 -4.28
CA ASN A 46 6.77 -5.28 -5.30
C ASN A 46 6.22 -5.16 -6.74
N PHE A 47 4.90 -5.25 -6.94
CA PHE A 47 4.24 -4.99 -8.22
C PHE A 47 3.66 -3.57 -8.36
N GLN A 48 3.93 -2.70 -7.38
CA GLN A 48 3.65 -1.28 -7.53
C GLN A 48 4.61 -0.68 -8.57
N LYS A 49 4.26 0.49 -9.13
CA LYS A 49 5.20 1.27 -9.94
C LYS A 49 6.50 1.47 -9.17
N THR A 50 7.63 1.41 -9.88
CA THR A 50 9.00 1.44 -9.34
C THR A 50 9.37 0.31 -8.38
N GLY A 51 8.57 -0.76 -8.32
CA GLY A 51 8.93 -2.01 -7.63
C GLY A 51 8.81 -1.96 -6.11
N SER A 52 8.17 -0.93 -5.53
CA SER A 52 7.94 -0.85 -4.09
C SER A 52 6.75 0.06 -3.72
N PHE A 53 6.34 0.01 -2.45
CA PHE A 53 5.25 0.83 -1.92
C PHE A 53 5.50 2.35 -1.98
N LYS A 54 6.76 2.77 -2.19
CA LYS A 54 7.18 4.18 -2.06
C LYS A 54 6.52 5.12 -3.05
N MET A 55 6.10 4.63 -4.22
CA MET A 55 5.34 5.45 -5.18
C MET A 55 4.14 6.13 -4.51
N ARG A 56 3.47 5.44 -3.58
CA ARG A 56 2.29 5.98 -2.89
C ARG A 56 2.61 7.24 -2.10
N GLY A 57 3.64 7.17 -1.24
CA GLY A 57 4.06 8.27 -0.38
C GLY A 57 4.67 9.42 -1.19
N ALA A 58 5.51 9.10 -2.17
CA ALA A 58 6.14 10.09 -3.04
C ALA A 58 5.10 10.89 -3.85
N SER A 59 4.16 10.21 -4.52
CA SER A 59 3.08 10.88 -5.25
C SER A 59 2.20 11.72 -4.32
N ASN A 60 1.89 11.21 -3.13
CA ASN A 60 1.08 11.94 -2.17
C ASN A 60 1.78 13.23 -1.72
N ALA A 61 3.07 13.17 -1.39
CA ALA A 61 3.84 14.33 -0.97
C ALA A 61 3.89 15.39 -2.07
N VAL A 62 4.27 15.02 -3.29
CA VAL A 62 4.38 15.96 -4.43
C VAL A 62 3.04 16.62 -4.77
N LEU A 63 1.94 15.86 -4.76
CA LEU A 63 0.61 16.38 -5.08
C LEU A 63 -0.09 17.10 -3.90
N SER A 64 0.57 17.19 -2.74
CA SER A 64 0.06 17.91 -1.56
C SER A 64 0.85 19.18 -1.26
N LEU A 65 1.78 19.56 -2.13
CA LEU A 65 2.54 20.81 -2.06
C LEU A 65 1.64 22.02 -2.32
#